data_AF-A0A841PUG3-F1
#
_entry.id   AF-A0A841PUG3-F1
#
_cell.length_a   1.000
_cell.length_b   1.000
_cell.length_c   1.000
_cell.angle_alpha   90.00
_cell.angle_beta   90.00
_cell.angle_gamma   90.00
#
_symmetry.space_group_name_H-M   'P 1'
#
loop_
_entity.id
_entity.type
_entity.pdbx_description
1 polymer ?
#
loop_
_entity_poly.entity_id
_entity_poly.type
_entity_poly.pdbx_seq_one_letter_code
_entity_poly.pdbx_strand_id
1 'polypeptide(L)'
;MNTPSGRPNAHTKIAKFIDGRIDQLKGKKSQKDVAVEAGFTNVNVLSMMKSGTIKVPFDRVPGLAKALDCDPARLFLLALEQYFESSALVAIKQIFGTVVSENEVSWIEALRKASDNTDPPLTAKRAKILRAIFGKIRPYPGQ
;
A
#
# COMPACT_ATOMS: atom_id res chain seq x y z
N MET A 1 -19.54 -14.06 -14.28
CA MET A 1 -19.65 -12.63 -14.64
C MET A 1 -19.06 -12.45 -16.03
N ASN A 2 -19.85 -12.04 -17.02
CA ASN A 2 -19.36 -11.73 -18.36
C ASN A 2 -18.59 -10.41 -18.32
N THR A 3 -17.26 -10.45 -18.31
CA THR A 3 -16.45 -9.27 -18.58
C THR A 3 -16.61 -8.89 -20.05
N PRO A 4 -16.89 -7.60 -20.38
CA PRO A 4 -16.91 -7.15 -21.75
C PRO A 4 -15.56 -7.44 -22.41
N SER A 5 -15.61 -8.05 -23.59
CA SER A 5 -14.46 -8.42 -24.40
C SER A 5 -13.50 -7.23 -24.54
N GLY A 6 -12.29 -7.35 -23.99
CA GLY A 6 -11.23 -6.34 -24.03
C GLY A 6 -10.95 -5.58 -22.72
N ARG A 7 -11.72 -5.79 -21.64
CA ARG A 7 -11.48 -5.14 -20.34
C ARG A 7 -11.58 -6.12 -19.15
N PRO A 8 -10.64 -7.08 -19.05
CA PRO A 8 -10.73 -8.16 -18.07
C PRO A 8 -10.70 -7.68 -16.61
N ASN A 9 -10.06 -6.55 -16.32
CA ASN A 9 -9.87 -6.04 -14.96
C ASN A 9 -10.82 -4.88 -14.60
N ALA A 10 -11.81 -4.56 -15.44
CA ALA A 10 -12.68 -3.38 -15.23
C ALA A 10 -13.47 -3.42 -13.90
N HIS A 11 -13.77 -4.63 -13.42
CA HIS A 11 -14.53 -4.85 -12.19
C HIS A 11 -13.66 -4.74 -10.92
N THR A 12 -12.33 -4.71 -11.06
CA THR A 12 -11.39 -4.72 -9.94
C THR A 12 -11.46 -3.41 -9.16
N LYS A 13 -11.26 -3.49 -7.83
CA LYS A 13 -11.34 -2.30 -6.97
C LYS A 13 -10.25 -1.28 -7.32
N ILE A 14 -9.07 -1.73 -7.73
CA ILE A 14 -7.98 -0.82 -8.11
C ILE A 14 -8.33 0.02 -9.35
N ALA A 15 -9.00 -0.56 -10.36
CA ALA A 15 -9.39 0.18 -11.55
C ALA A 15 -10.36 1.33 -11.20
N LYS A 16 -11.37 1.04 -10.36
CA LYS A 16 -12.31 2.04 -9.84
C LYS A 16 -11.64 3.06 -8.94
N PHE A 17 -10.69 2.63 -8.11
CA PHE A 17 -9.94 3.50 -7.22
C PHE A 17 -9.08 4.51 -8.00
N ILE A 18 -8.36 4.03 -9.02
CA ILE A 18 -7.53 4.89 -9.89
C ILE A 18 -8.42 5.90 -10.62
N ASP A 19 -9.55 5.46 -11.21
CA ASP A 19 -10.46 6.37 -11.92
C ASP A 19 -11.00 7.47 -11.00
N GLY A 20 -11.52 7.09 -9.83
CA GLY A 20 -12.02 8.03 -8.84
C GLY A 20 -10.94 8.98 -8.31
N ARG A 21 -9.70 8.51 -8.15
CA ARG A 21 -8.61 9.37 -7.68
C ARG A 21 -8.13 10.35 -8.73
N ILE A 22 -8.05 9.93 -10.00
CA ILE A 22 -7.76 10.84 -11.12
C ILE A 22 -8.82 11.95 -11.19
N ASP A 23 -10.09 11.59 -11.01
CA ASP A 23 -11.20 12.54 -11.00
C ASP A 23 -11.09 13.56 -9.86
N GLN A 24 -10.70 13.13 -8.65
CA GLN A 24 -10.45 14.01 -7.51
C GLN A 24 -9.25 14.94 -7.70
N LEU A 25 -8.30 14.58 -8.56
CA LEU A 25 -7.12 15.39 -8.86
C LEU A 25 -7.35 16.38 -10.02
N LYS A 26 -8.52 16.33 -10.68
CA LYS A 26 -8.88 17.30 -11.73
C LYS A 26 -8.74 18.72 -11.21
N GLY A 27 -8.08 19.57 -11.99
CA GLY A 27 -7.75 20.95 -11.62
C GLY A 27 -6.40 21.11 -10.90
N LYS A 28 -5.82 20.04 -10.35
CA LYS A 28 -4.45 20.04 -9.79
C LYS A 28 -3.44 19.34 -10.70
N LYS A 29 -3.81 18.17 -11.24
CA LYS A 29 -2.96 17.37 -12.14
C LYS A 29 -3.81 16.82 -13.28
N SER A 30 -3.26 16.79 -14.49
CA SER A 30 -3.88 16.07 -15.60
C SER A 30 -3.54 14.57 -15.52
N GLN A 31 -4.32 13.74 -16.21
CA GLN A 31 -4.01 12.31 -16.32
C GLN A 31 -2.62 12.06 -16.93
N LYS A 32 -2.18 12.93 -17.86
CA LYS A 32 -0.84 12.83 -18.46
C LYS A 32 0.25 13.10 -17.42
N ASP A 33 0.06 14.12 -16.57
CA ASP A 33 1.01 14.46 -15.51
C ASP A 33 1.17 13.31 -14.52
N VAL A 34 0.05 12.72 -14.10
CA VAL A 34 0.06 11.55 -13.21
C VAL A 34 0.81 10.37 -13.86
N ALA A 35 0.64 10.13 -15.16
CA ALA A 35 1.34 9.06 -15.85
C ALA A 35 2.87 9.28 -15.87
N VAL A 36 3.30 10.50 -16.18
CA VAL A 36 4.71 10.88 -16.23
C VAL A 36 5.34 10.82 -14.83
N GLU A 37 4.67 11.37 -13.83
CA GLU A 37 5.15 11.36 -12.44
C GLU A 37 5.24 9.94 -11.86
N ALA A 38 4.33 9.05 -12.27
CA ALA A 38 4.37 7.63 -11.93
C ALA A 38 5.47 6.85 -12.69
N GLY A 39 6.23 7.52 -13.57
CA GLY A 39 7.36 6.95 -14.28
C GLY A 39 6.97 6.12 -15.51
N PHE A 40 5.78 6.34 -16.07
CA PHE A 40 5.35 5.66 -17.29
C PHE A 40 5.74 6.45 -18.54
N THR A 41 6.41 5.78 -19.48
CA THR A 41 6.75 6.36 -20.79
C THR A 41 5.51 6.60 -21.66
N ASN A 42 4.50 5.73 -21.54
CA ASN A 42 3.25 5.83 -22.30
C ASN A 42 2.15 6.48 -21.45
N VAL A 43 1.74 7.69 -21.81
CA VAL A 43 0.70 8.46 -21.11
C VAL A 43 -0.70 7.81 -21.15
N ASN A 44 -0.96 6.91 -22.10
CA ASN A 44 -2.25 6.21 -22.22
C ASN A 44 -2.40 5.08 -21.20
N VAL A 45 -1.33 4.72 -20.49
CA VAL A 45 -1.34 3.60 -19.53
C VAL A 45 -2.35 3.80 -18.40
N LEU A 46 -2.58 5.04 -17.95
CA LEU A 46 -3.59 5.32 -16.92
C LEU A 46 -5.01 5.06 -17.44
N SER A 47 -5.31 5.43 -18.68
CA SER A 47 -6.59 5.09 -19.32
C SER A 47 -6.79 3.58 -19.37
N MET A 48 -5.73 2.82 -19.71
CA MET A 48 -5.80 1.36 -19.78
C MET A 48 -5.95 0.69 -18.41
N MET A 49 -5.31 1.23 -17.36
CA MET A 49 -5.44 0.71 -15.99
C MET A 49 -6.83 1.00 -15.41
N LYS A 50 -7.35 2.22 -15.59
CA LYS A 50 -8.66 2.60 -15.04
C LYS A 50 -9.82 1.95 -15.80
N SER A 51 -9.67 1.72 -17.10
CA SER A 51 -10.63 0.91 -17.88
C SER A 51 -10.50 -0.59 -17.59
N GLY A 52 -9.45 -1.01 -16.89
CA GLY A 52 -9.16 -2.41 -16.60
C GLY A 52 -8.72 -3.23 -17.81
N THR A 53 -8.20 -2.60 -18.86
CA THR A 53 -7.61 -3.28 -20.01
C THR A 53 -6.29 -3.96 -19.63
N ILE A 54 -5.50 -3.34 -18.75
CA ILE A 54 -4.26 -3.91 -18.21
C ILE A 54 -4.31 -3.98 -16.68
N LYS A 55 -3.44 -4.82 -16.10
CA LYS A 55 -3.21 -4.86 -14.66
C LYS A 55 -2.21 -3.76 -14.25
N VAL A 56 -2.23 -3.38 -12.98
CA VAL A 56 -1.28 -2.44 -12.39
C VAL A 56 0.03 -3.16 -12.12
N PRO A 57 1.15 -2.75 -12.75
CA PRO A 57 2.44 -3.39 -12.52
C PRO A 57 2.99 -3.01 -11.13
N PHE A 58 3.42 -4.03 -10.39
CA PHE A 58 3.83 -3.90 -8.98
C PHE A 58 5.03 -2.98 -8.76
N ASP A 59 6.02 -3.01 -9.65
CA ASP A 59 7.20 -2.12 -9.63
C ASP A 59 6.84 -0.65 -9.76
N ARG A 60 5.65 -0.34 -10.28
CA ARG A 60 5.17 1.04 -10.49
C ARG A 60 4.23 1.52 -9.40
N VAL A 61 3.84 0.68 -8.46
CA VAL A 61 2.94 1.07 -7.37
C VAL A 61 3.49 2.23 -6.53
N PRO A 62 4.78 2.29 -6.13
CA PRO A 62 5.29 3.42 -5.38
C PRO A 62 5.20 4.75 -6.13
N GLY A 63 5.61 4.76 -7.41
CA GLY A 63 5.54 5.95 -8.27
C GLY A 63 4.10 6.37 -8.53
N LEU A 64 3.21 5.41 -8.78
CA LEU A 64 1.80 5.66 -9.01
C LEU A 64 1.09 6.20 -7.76
N ALA A 65 1.41 5.66 -6.57
CA ALA A 65 0.85 6.12 -5.31
C ALA A 65 1.25 7.58 -5.01
N LYS A 66 2.52 7.92 -5.24
CA LYS A 66 3.02 9.30 -5.13
C LYS A 66 2.29 10.23 -6.10
N ALA A 67 2.18 9.84 -7.37
CA ALA A 67 1.53 10.65 -8.39
C ALA A 67 0.03 10.87 -8.11
N LEU A 68 -0.64 9.84 -7.59
CA LEU A 68 -2.04 9.85 -7.18
C LEU A 68 -2.27 10.45 -5.78
N ASP A 69 -1.21 10.86 -5.07
CA ASP A 69 -1.30 11.38 -3.69
C ASP A 69 -2.13 10.45 -2.80
N CYS A 70 -1.72 9.18 -2.71
CA CYS A 70 -2.37 8.15 -1.92
C CYS A 70 -1.38 7.18 -1.26
N ASP A 71 -1.87 6.41 -0.29
CA ASP A 71 -1.05 5.44 0.44
C ASP A 71 -0.59 4.28 -0.45
N PRO A 72 0.73 4.02 -0.57
CA PRO A 72 1.27 2.97 -1.43
C PRO A 72 0.91 1.57 -0.96
N ALA A 73 0.80 1.32 0.36
CA ALA A 73 0.45 0.00 0.89
C ALA A 73 -0.99 -0.38 0.51
N ARG A 74 -1.93 0.57 0.63
CA ARG A 74 -3.31 0.42 0.19
C ARG A 74 -3.40 0.19 -1.31
N LEU A 75 -2.68 0.99 -2.12
CA LEU A 75 -2.69 0.81 -3.57
C LEU A 75 -2.11 -0.56 -3.97
N PHE A 76 -1.04 -1.01 -3.30
CA PHE A 76 -0.44 -2.33 -3.52
C PHE A 76 -1.40 -3.46 -3.18
N LEU A 77 -2.09 -3.38 -2.03
CA LEU A 77 -3.12 -4.36 -1.65
C LEU A 77 -4.24 -4.47 -2.69
N LEU A 78 -4.67 -3.35 -3.27
CA LEU A 78 -5.66 -3.35 -4.34
C LEU A 78 -5.09 -3.93 -5.65
N ALA A 79 -3.80 -3.72 -5.93
CA ALA A 79 -3.13 -4.26 -7.12
C ALA A 79 -3.01 -5.79 -7.04
N LEU A 80 -2.70 -6.33 -5.86
CA LEU A 80 -2.60 -7.76 -5.61
C LEU A 80 -3.91 -8.48 -5.97
N GLU A 81 -5.07 -7.84 -5.79
CA GLU A 81 -6.38 -8.41 -6.15
C GLU A 81 -6.49 -8.78 -7.65
N GLN A 82 -5.65 -8.20 -8.51
CA GLN A 82 -5.62 -8.52 -9.94
C GLN A 82 -4.76 -9.75 -10.27
N TYR A 83 -3.88 -10.18 -9.37
CA TYR A 83 -2.89 -11.24 -9.61
C TYR A 83 -3.15 -12.50 -8.80
N PHE A 84 -3.80 -12.37 -7.65
CA PHE A 84 -3.99 -13.46 -6.70
C PHE A 84 -5.47 -13.74 -6.47
N GLU A 85 -5.78 -15.01 -6.20
CA GLU A 85 -7.09 -15.42 -5.75
C GLU A 85 -7.39 -14.91 -4.33
N SER A 86 -8.68 -14.87 -3.98
CA SER A 86 -9.16 -14.34 -2.70
C SER A 86 -8.49 -14.95 -1.47
N SER A 87 -8.17 -16.25 -1.49
CA SER A 87 -7.50 -16.95 -0.38
C SER A 87 -6.08 -16.42 -0.12
N ALA A 88 -5.29 -16.25 -1.18
CA ALA A 88 -3.95 -15.67 -1.11
C ALA A 88 -4.00 -14.22 -0.62
N LEU A 89 -5.00 -13.43 -1.04
CA LEU A 89 -5.17 -12.05 -0.56
C LEU A 89 -5.51 -11.97 0.93
N VAL A 90 -6.26 -12.95 1.45
CA VAL A 90 -6.53 -13.06 2.90
C VAL A 90 -5.23 -13.36 3.65
N ALA A 91 -4.44 -14.33 3.17
CA ALA A 91 -3.14 -14.66 3.76
C ALA A 91 -2.19 -13.45 3.73
N ILE A 92 -2.10 -12.74 2.62
CA ILE A 92 -1.30 -11.51 2.48
C ILE A 92 -1.76 -10.47 3.50
N LYS A 93 -3.07 -10.19 3.62
CA LYS A 93 -3.58 -9.23 4.61
C LYS A 93 -3.29 -9.65 6.06
N GLN A 94 -3.31 -10.94 6.35
CA GLN A 94 -2.97 -11.49 7.66
C GLN A 94 -1.45 -11.43 7.96
N ILE A 95 -0.60 -11.69 6.96
CA ILE A 95 0.87 -11.72 7.10
C ILE A 95 1.46 -10.31 7.14
N PHE A 96 1.03 -9.41 6.25
CA PHE A 96 1.57 -8.06 6.16
C PHE A 96 1.00 -7.11 7.24
N GLY A 97 -0.11 -7.46 7.89
CA GLY A 97 -0.62 -6.74 9.06
C GLY A 97 -1.07 -5.29 8.80
N THR A 98 -1.05 -4.47 9.87
CA THR A 98 -1.50 -3.07 9.91
C THR A 98 -0.64 -2.15 9.04
N VAL A 99 -1.29 -1.26 8.29
CA VAL A 99 -0.62 -0.11 7.65
C VAL A 99 0.06 0.71 8.76
N VAL A 100 1.39 0.75 8.73
CA VAL A 100 2.21 1.53 9.67
C VAL A 100 2.44 2.92 9.13
N SER A 101 2.35 3.92 9.99
CA SER A 101 2.71 5.31 9.68
C SER A 101 4.22 5.45 9.42
N GLU A 102 4.64 6.53 8.74
CA GLU A 102 6.07 6.82 8.49
C GLU A 102 6.91 6.86 9.79
N ASN A 103 6.30 7.34 10.89
CA ASN A 103 6.93 7.33 12.19
C ASN A 103 7.14 5.90 12.70
N GLU A 104 6.15 5.02 12.59
CA GLU A 104 6.26 3.60 12.99
C GLU A 104 7.27 2.84 12.12
N VAL A 105 7.39 3.17 10.84
CA VAL A 105 8.47 2.66 9.98
C VAL A 105 9.84 3.02 10.55
N SER A 106 10.04 4.28 10.97
CA SER A 106 11.29 4.73 11.59
C SER A 106 11.61 3.95 12.88
N TRP A 107 10.58 3.64 13.68
CA TRP A 107 10.73 2.78 14.87
C TRP A 107 11.15 1.35 14.53
N ILE A 108 10.55 0.76 13.48
CA ILE A 108 10.89 -0.59 13.01
C ILE A 108 12.33 -0.65 12.48
N GLU A 109 12.77 0.35 11.72
CA GLU A 109 14.14 0.42 11.21
C GLU A 109 15.17 0.54 12.35
N ALA A 110 14.89 1.39 13.34
CA ALA A 110 15.73 1.51 14.53
C ALA A 110 15.83 0.18 15.30
N LEU A 111 14.70 -0.53 15.44
CA LEU A 111 14.66 -1.84 16.07
C LEU A 111 15.50 -2.87 15.29
N ARG A 112 15.31 -2.97 13.98
CA ARG A 112 16.06 -3.90 13.11
C ARG A 112 17.56 -3.65 13.18
N LYS A 113 17.98 -2.39 13.19
CA LYS A 113 19.39 -2.03 13.35
C LYS A 113 19.92 -2.44 14.73
N ALA A 114 19.14 -2.22 15.79
CA ALA A 114 19.53 -2.59 17.15
C ALA A 114 19.51 -4.11 17.41
N SER A 115 18.79 -4.88 16.59
CA SER A 115 18.73 -6.34 16.65
C SER A 115 19.66 -7.03 15.66
N ASP A 116 20.55 -6.31 14.96
CA ASP A 116 21.37 -6.86 13.87
C ASP A 116 20.54 -7.60 12.81
N ASN A 117 19.35 -7.07 12.50
CA ASN A 117 18.34 -7.66 11.62
C ASN A 117 17.81 -9.04 12.05
N THR A 118 18.05 -9.45 13.30
CA THR A 118 17.37 -10.61 13.89
C THR A 118 15.93 -10.26 14.25
N ASP A 119 15.10 -11.27 14.53
CA ASP A 119 13.69 -11.12 14.94
C ASP A 119 13.48 -11.51 16.42
N PRO A 120 13.84 -10.64 17.38
CA PRO A 120 13.84 -11.03 18.78
C PRO A 120 12.48 -10.72 19.44
N PRO A 121 11.93 -11.61 20.29
CA PRO A 121 10.58 -11.43 20.85
C PRO A 121 10.48 -10.23 21.80
N LEU A 122 9.32 -9.59 21.86
CA LEU A 122 9.05 -8.52 22.81
C LEU A 122 8.83 -9.08 24.23
N THR A 123 9.91 -9.32 24.96
CA THR A 123 9.85 -9.80 26.34
C THR A 123 9.31 -8.73 27.31
N ALA A 124 8.86 -9.15 28.50
CA ALA A 124 8.38 -8.23 29.55
C ALA A 124 9.41 -7.12 29.89
N LYS A 125 10.70 -7.46 29.88
CA LYS A 125 11.80 -6.50 30.07
C LYS A 125 11.85 -5.46 28.95
N ARG A 126 11.81 -5.89 27.68
CA ARG A 126 11.83 -4.99 26.50
C ARG A 126 10.58 -4.11 26.45
N ALA A 127 9.41 -4.67 26.74
CA ALA A 127 8.16 -3.91 26.83
C ALA A 127 8.18 -2.85 27.95
N LYS A 128 8.83 -3.12 29.08
CA LYS A 128 9.03 -2.12 30.16
C LYS A 128 9.92 -0.97 29.71
N ILE A 129 11.01 -1.26 29.00
CA ILE A 129 11.93 -0.23 28.46
C ILE A 129 11.21 0.62 27.42
N LEU A 130 10.51 0.00 26.46
CA LEU A 130 9.77 0.73 25.43
C LEU A 130 8.76 1.71 26.04
N ARG A 131 8.02 1.26 27.07
CA ARG A 131 7.11 2.11 27.83
C ARG A 131 7.79 3.28 28.53
N ALA A 132 8.99 3.07 29.09
CA ALA A 132 9.76 4.12 29.74
C ALA A 132 10.17 5.23 28.76
N ILE A 133 10.48 4.90 27.50
CA ILE A 133 10.81 5.88 26.44
C ILE A 133 9.65 6.87 26.22
N PHE A 134 8.41 6.42 26.36
CA PHE A 134 7.21 7.26 26.22
C PHE A 134 6.67 7.80 27.56
N GLY A 135 7.44 7.72 28.65
CA GLY A 135 7.01 8.19 29.98
C GLY A 135 5.87 7.36 30.62
N LYS A 136 5.56 6.17 30.08
CA LYS A 136 4.45 5.32 30.55
C LYS A 136 4.94 4.21 31.48
N ILE A 137 5.54 4.56 32.61
CA ILE A 137 6.18 3.59 33.54
C ILE A 137 5.16 2.66 34.26
N ARG A 138 3.86 2.96 34.19
CA ARG A 138 2.81 2.17 34.85
C ARG A 138 2.63 0.77 34.22
N PRO A 139 2.27 -0.26 35.02
CA PRO A 139 1.89 -1.60 34.53
C PRO A 139 0.74 -1.54 33.51
N TYR A 140 0.64 -2.55 32.66
CA TYR A 140 -0.45 -2.69 31.71
C TYR A 140 -1.79 -2.72 32.46
N PRO A 141 -2.82 -1.96 32.07
CA PRO A 141 -4.17 -2.23 32.56
C PRO A 141 -4.62 -3.58 31.98
N GLY A 142 -4.69 -4.61 32.83
CA GLY A 142 -5.22 -5.93 32.47
C GLY A 142 -4.21 -7.06 32.30
N GLN A 143 -3.26 -7.20 33.23
CA GLN A 143 -2.85 -8.54 33.66
C GLN A 143 -3.54 -8.85 34.98
#